data_AF-A0A7C4DJ32-F1
#
_entry.id   AF-A0A7C4DJ32-F1
#
_cell.length_a   1.000
_cell.length_b   1.000
_cell.length_c   1.000
_cell.angle_alpha   90.00
_cell.angle_beta   90.00
_cell.angle_gamma   90.00
#
_symmetry.space_group_name_H-M   'P 1'
#
loop_
_entity.id
_entity.type
_entity.pdbx_description
1 polymer ?
#
loop_
_entity_poly.entity_id
_entity_poly.type
_entity_poly.pdbx_seq_one_letter_code
_entity_poly.pdbx_strand_id
1 'polypeptide(L)'
;MIIIGERINATRSAIKTALEARDGEAIANEARRQADAGAAFLDVNGGSRPEEELENMKWLCETVQAAVSLPLCIDSANPEVIAAGLGLHRNGPPMVNSVTMESGKHERVLPLVKEYGAGVVALCMDD
;
A
#
# COMPACT_ATOMS: atom_id res chain seq x y z
N MET A 1 3.20 -18.94 -7.74
CA MET A 1 3.23 -18.24 -6.44
C MET A 1 3.24 -16.75 -6.74
N ILE A 2 2.36 -15.96 -6.11
CA ILE A 2 2.42 -14.49 -6.18
C ILE A 2 3.25 -14.03 -4.98
N ILE A 3 4.26 -13.20 -5.20
CA ILE A 3 5.12 -12.65 -4.15
C ILE A 3 4.75 -11.18 -3.96
N ILE A 4 4.41 -10.78 -2.74
CA ILE A 4 4.18 -9.39 -2.36
C ILE A 4 5.38 -8.92 -1.54
N GLY A 5 6.08 -7.90 -2.02
CA GLY A 5 7.22 -7.32 -1.30
C GLY A 5 6.76 -6.47 -0.12
N GLU A 6 7.07 -6.89 1.11
CA GLU A 6 6.57 -6.30 2.37
C GLU A 6 7.39 -5.11 2.91
N ARG A 7 8.50 -4.75 2.26
CA ARG A 7 9.54 -3.96 2.95
C ARG A 7 9.25 -2.47 3.00
N ILE A 8 8.33 -1.95 2.18
CA ILE A 8 7.94 -0.52 2.19
C ILE A 8 6.80 -0.34 3.20
N ASN A 9 7.15 -0.50 4.48
CA ASN A 9 6.20 -0.43 5.58
C ASN A 9 6.71 0.51 6.67
N ALA A 10 5.90 1.51 7.03
CA ALA A 10 6.27 2.59 7.96
C ALA A 10 6.60 2.10 9.38
N THR A 11 6.25 0.87 9.75
CA THR A 11 6.66 0.26 11.02
C THR A 11 8.14 -0.13 11.04
N ARG A 12 8.78 -0.26 9.87
CA ARG A 12 10.20 -0.59 9.74
C ARG A 12 11.04 0.67 9.90
N SER A 13 12.05 0.64 10.76
CA SER A 13 12.88 1.80 11.10
C SER A 13 13.45 2.54 9.88
N ALA A 14 13.99 1.82 8.89
CA ALA A 14 14.55 2.43 7.69
C ALA A 14 13.50 3.19 6.86
N ILE A 15 12.30 2.64 6.71
CA ILE A 15 11.21 3.27 5.96
C ILE A 15 10.64 4.45 6.74
N LYS A 16 10.49 4.30 8.06
CA LYS A 16 10.08 5.38 8.94
C LYS A 16 11.00 6.59 8.80
N THR A 17 12.31 6.38 8.89
CA THR A 17 13.30 7.46 8.73
C THR A 17 13.22 8.08 7.32
N ALA A 18 13.05 7.28 6.27
CA ALA A 18 12.89 7.79 4.92
C ALA A 18 11.60 8.62 4.75
N LEU A 19 10.49 8.22 5.38
CA LEU A 19 9.24 8.97 5.40
C LEU A 19 9.39 10.31 6.13
N GLU A 20 9.97 10.30 7.33
CA GLU A 20 10.21 11.50 8.15
C GLU A 20 11.12 12.51 7.42
N ALA A 21 12.13 12.01 6.69
CA ALA A 21 13.05 12.84 5.90
C ALA A 21 12.55 13.18 4.48
N ARG A 22 11.40 12.63 4.05
CA ARG A 22 10.93 12.65 2.64
C ARG A 22 12.02 12.21 1.65
N ASP A 23 12.80 11.21 2.04
CA ASP A 23 13.87 10.62 1.23
C ASP A 23 13.27 9.66 0.18
N GLY A 24 12.92 10.23 -0.97
CA GLY A 24 12.36 9.47 -2.09
C GLY A 24 13.34 8.49 -2.71
N GLU A 25 14.65 8.74 -2.62
CA GLU A 25 15.67 7.86 -3.20
C GLU A 25 15.76 6.56 -2.39
N ALA A 26 15.75 6.64 -1.06
CA ALA A 26 15.72 5.47 -0.18
C ALA A 26 14.52 4.56 -0.48
N ILE A 27 13.32 5.14 -0.62
CA ILE A 27 12.10 4.39 -0.96
C ILE A 27 12.19 3.79 -2.37
N ALA A 28 12.63 4.57 -3.36
CA ALA A 28 12.77 4.11 -4.73
C ALA A 28 13.79 2.98 -4.86
N ASN A 29 14.89 3.03 -4.11
CA ASN A 29 15.89 1.97 -4.05
C ASN A 29 15.31 0.69 -3.44
N GLU A 30 14.54 0.79 -2.35
CA GLU A 30 13.88 -0.37 -1.75
C GLU A 30 12.84 -0.99 -2.70
N ALA A 31 12.08 -0.17 -3.43
CA ALA A 31 11.15 -0.63 -4.46
C ALA A 31 11.86 -1.42 -5.58
N ARG A 32 12.95 -0.87 -6.13
CA ARG A 32 13.77 -1.55 -7.15
C ARG A 32 14.33 -2.87 -6.64
N ARG A 33 14.89 -2.89 -5.43
CA ARG A 33 15.43 -4.12 -4.82
C ARG A 33 14.39 -5.23 -4.70
N GLN A 34 13.17 -4.90 -4.30
CA GLN A 34 12.09 -5.89 -4.21
C GLN A 34 11.61 -6.35 -5.59
N ALA A 35 11.53 -5.44 -6.57
CA ALA A 35 11.22 -5.79 -7.94
C ALA A 35 12.27 -6.73 -8.57
N ASP A 36 13.55 -6.40 -8.41
CA ASP A 36 14.69 -7.22 -8.90
C ASP A 36 14.73 -8.60 -8.22
N ALA A 37 14.22 -8.70 -6.99
CA ALA A 37 14.09 -9.96 -6.26
C ALA A 37 12.87 -10.81 -6.70
N GLY A 38 12.07 -10.33 -7.66
CA GLY A 38 10.94 -11.07 -8.24
C GLY A 38 9.59 -10.84 -7.56
N ALA A 39 9.42 -9.72 -6.84
CA ALA A 39 8.11 -9.32 -6.35
C ALA A 39 7.13 -9.10 -7.52
N ALA A 40 5.90 -9.58 -7.36
CA ALA A 40 4.80 -9.34 -8.29
C ALA A 40 3.98 -8.10 -7.91
N PHE A 41 3.93 -7.78 -6.61
CA PHE A 41 3.34 -6.57 -6.05
C PHE A 41 4.29 -5.96 -5.02
N LEU A 42 4.18 -4.65 -4.79
CA LEU A 42 4.83 -4.00 -3.66
C LEU A 42 3.77 -3.56 -2.64
N ASP A 43 3.89 -4.07 -1.42
CA ASP A 43 3.11 -3.58 -0.28
C ASP A 43 3.59 -2.18 0.08
N VAL A 44 2.65 -1.26 0.26
CA VAL A 44 2.90 0.12 0.66
C VAL A 44 2.03 0.45 1.86
N ASN A 45 2.69 0.66 2.99
CA ASN A 45 2.07 1.02 4.26
C ASN A 45 2.67 2.33 4.79
N GLY A 46 1.84 3.36 4.92
CA GLY A 46 2.21 4.69 5.45
C GLY A 46 1.92 4.90 6.94
N GLY A 47 1.41 3.89 7.64
CA GLY A 47 0.77 3.98 8.95
C GLY A 47 1.72 3.79 10.14
N SER A 48 2.67 4.70 10.33
CA SER A 48 3.40 4.79 11.61
C SER A 48 2.65 5.63 12.65
N ARG A 49 1.84 6.59 12.19
CA ARG A 49 1.01 7.50 12.99
C ARG A 49 -0.28 7.82 12.22
N PRO A 50 -1.48 7.72 12.84
CA PRO A 50 -2.75 7.91 12.13
C PRO A 50 -2.88 9.26 11.42
N GLU A 51 -2.33 10.32 12.00
CA GLU A 51 -2.41 11.69 11.49
C GLU A 51 -1.56 11.94 10.23
N GLU A 52 -0.56 11.10 9.97
CA GLU A 52 0.35 11.22 8.82
C GLU A 52 0.05 10.18 7.73
N GLU A 53 -0.72 9.14 8.04
CA GLU A 53 -0.91 7.95 7.20
C GLU A 53 -1.41 8.30 5.80
N LEU A 54 -2.40 9.21 5.69
CA LEU A 54 -2.97 9.61 4.41
C LEU A 54 -1.95 10.28 3.48
N GLU A 55 -1.20 11.26 4.00
CA GLU A 55 -0.20 11.97 3.21
C GLU A 55 1.01 11.07 2.89
N ASN A 56 1.38 10.19 3.82
CA ASN A 56 2.40 9.18 3.59
C ASN A 56 2.00 8.20 2.50
N MET A 57 0.76 7.71 2.50
CA MET A 57 0.27 6.81 1.46
C MET A 57 0.35 7.46 0.08
N LYS A 58 -0.14 8.70 -0.06
CA LYS A 58 -0.07 9.44 -1.33
C LYS A 58 1.37 9.58 -1.83
N TRP A 59 2.27 9.99 -0.94
CA TRP A 59 3.67 10.19 -1.27
C TRP A 59 4.39 8.88 -1.63
N LEU A 60 4.13 7.79 -0.88
CA LEU A 60 4.65 6.46 -1.17
C LEU A 60 4.17 5.96 -2.53
N CYS A 61 2.87 6.07 -2.83
CA CYS A 61 2.31 5.64 -4.11
C CYS A 61 3.01 6.34 -5.28
N GLU A 62 3.16 7.65 -5.23
CA GLU A 62 3.85 8.42 -6.28
C GLU A 62 5.33 8.01 -6.40
N THR A 63 6.04 7.92 -5.28
CA THR A 63 7.48 7.62 -5.24
C THR A 63 7.79 6.20 -5.75
N VAL A 64 7.04 5.20 -5.32
CA VAL A 64 7.26 3.79 -5.68
C VAL A 64 6.94 3.57 -7.16
N GLN A 65 5.83 4.09 -7.66
CA GLN A 65 5.42 3.90 -9.05
C GLN A 65 6.30 4.67 -10.05
N ALA A 66 6.96 5.74 -9.61
CA ALA A 66 7.98 6.41 -10.42
C ALA A 66 9.27 5.57 -10.54
N ALA A 67 9.53 4.68 -9.57
CA ALA A 67 10.73 3.86 -9.51
C ALA A 67 10.59 2.50 -10.23
N VAL A 68 9.39 1.91 -10.22
CA VAL A 68 9.10 0.59 -10.79
C VAL A 68 7.70 0.51 -11.39
N SER A 69 7.48 -0.40 -12.34
CA SER A 69 6.19 -0.60 -13.02
C SER A 69 5.32 -1.72 -12.41
N LEU A 70 5.63 -2.18 -11.19
CA LEU A 70 4.84 -3.20 -10.50
C LEU A 70 3.52 -2.63 -9.94
N PRO A 71 2.44 -3.43 -9.88
CA PRO A 71 1.23 -3.05 -9.17
C PRO A 71 1.47 -2.90 -7.66
N LEU A 72 0.72 -2.01 -7.03
CA LEU A 72 0.79 -1.77 -5.59
C LEU A 72 -0.21 -2.63 -4.83
N CYS A 73 0.18 -3.04 -3.63
CA CYS A 73 -0.68 -3.58 -2.59
C CYS A 73 -0.84 -2.48 -1.53
N ILE A 74 -2.00 -1.81 -1.55
CA ILE A 74 -2.32 -0.68 -0.69
C ILE A 74 -2.66 -1.22 0.70
N ASP A 75 -1.75 -1.02 1.66
CA ASP A 75 -1.83 -1.57 3.02
C ASP A 75 -2.26 -0.51 4.03
N SER A 76 -3.54 -0.55 4.42
CA SER A 76 -4.13 0.32 5.43
C SER A 76 -5.44 -0.27 5.97
N ALA A 77 -5.78 0.06 7.21
CA ALA A 77 -7.09 -0.21 7.79
C ALA A 77 -8.10 0.94 7.58
N ASN A 78 -7.65 2.09 7.06
CA ASN A 78 -8.47 3.27 6.88
C ASN A 78 -9.02 3.35 5.43
N PRO A 79 -10.35 3.28 5.23
CA PRO A 79 -10.94 3.35 3.88
C PRO A 79 -10.59 4.63 3.11
N GLU A 80 -10.37 5.76 3.78
CA GLU A 80 -9.97 7.01 3.12
C GLU A 80 -8.55 6.93 2.56
N VAL A 81 -7.65 6.28 3.30
CA VAL A 81 -6.26 6.05 2.88
C VAL A 81 -6.23 5.04 1.73
N ILE A 82 -7.04 3.98 1.81
CA ILE A 82 -7.21 3.01 0.73
C ILE A 82 -7.70 3.71 -0.55
N ALA A 83 -8.76 4.53 -0.44
CA ALA A 83 -9.31 5.26 -1.58
C ALA A 83 -8.28 6.19 -2.22
N ALA A 84 -7.50 6.92 -1.41
CA ALA A 84 -6.44 7.79 -1.91
C ALA A 84 -5.31 7.02 -2.62
N GLY A 85 -4.88 5.89 -2.05
CA GLY A 85 -3.88 5.02 -2.67
C GLY A 85 -4.35 4.44 -4.00
N LEU A 86 -5.58 3.92 -4.04
CA LEU A 86 -6.19 3.40 -5.27
C LEU A 86 -6.37 4.48 -6.35
N GLY A 87 -6.77 5.69 -5.97
CA GLY A 87 -6.95 6.82 -6.89
C GLY A 87 -5.65 7.32 -7.52
N LEU A 88 -4.50 7.13 -6.86
CA LEU A 88 -3.18 7.51 -7.36
C LEU A 88 -2.46 6.36 -8.09
N HIS A 89 -3.00 5.14 -8.03
CA HIS A 89 -2.38 3.98 -8.64
C HIS A 89 -2.54 3.99 -10.18
N ARG A 90 -1.48 3.62 -10.90
CA ARG A 90 -1.39 3.72 -12.37
C ARG A 90 -0.92 2.44 -13.07
N ASN A 91 -0.33 1.49 -12.33
CA ASN A 91 0.37 0.34 -12.91
C ASN A 91 -0.40 -0.97 -12.73
N GLY A 92 -1.24 -1.35 -13.70
CA GLY A 92 -2.02 -2.59 -13.66
C GLY A 92 -3.06 -2.64 -12.53
N PRO A 93 -3.76 -3.77 -12.33
CA PRO A 93 -4.74 -3.91 -11.25
C PRO A 93 -4.05 -3.87 -9.87
N PRO A 94 -4.44 -2.95 -8.96
CA PRO A 94 -3.87 -2.90 -7.62
C PRO A 94 -4.43 -4.02 -6.73
N MET A 95 -3.90 -4.15 -5.52
CA MET A 95 -4.45 -4.98 -4.46
C MET A 95 -4.73 -4.13 -3.22
N VAL A 96 -5.80 -4.43 -2.48
CA VAL A 96 -6.07 -3.85 -1.16
C VAL A 96 -5.70 -4.86 -0.08
N ASN A 97 -4.91 -4.42 0.89
CA ASN A 97 -4.57 -5.14 2.11
C ASN A 97 -5.08 -4.31 3.31
N SER A 98 -6.19 -4.65 3.96
CA SER A 98 -7.07 -5.80 3.72
C SER A 98 -8.52 -5.42 4.04
N VAL A 99 -9.41 -6.41 3.96
CA VAL A 99 -10.79 -6.32 4.44
C VAL A 99 -11.04 -7.33 5.56
N THR A 100 -11.87 -6.95 6.54
CA THR A 100 -12.35 -7.79 7.64
C THR A 100 -13.88 -7.68 7.78
N MET A 101 -14.50 -8.62 8.50
CA MET A 101 -15.92 -8.52 8.86
C MET A 101 -16.15 -7.64 10.10
N GLU A 102 -15.10 -7.32 10.85
CA GLU A 102 -15.16 -6.42 12.01
C GLU A 102 -15.79 -5.07 11.68
N SER A 103 -16.73 -4.65 12.51
CA SER A 103 -17.28 -3.30 12.54
C SER A 103 -17.77 -2.79 11.17
N GLY A 104 -18.19 -3.70 10.28
CA GLY A 104 -18.69 -3.36 8.95
C GLY A 104 -17.66 -2.71 8.01
N LYS A 105 -16.34 -2.81 8.28
CA LYS A 105 -15.29 -2.18 7.43
C LYS A 105 -15.41 -2.57 5.96
N HIS A 106 -15.78 -3.82 5.68
CA HIS A 106 -16.02 -4.34 4.34
C HIS A 106 -17.05 -3.56 3.53
N GLU A 107 -18.07 -2.97 4.16
CA GLU A 107 -19.09 -2.18 3.47
C GLU A 107 -18.52 -0.92 2.83
N ARG A 108 -17.41 -0.39 3.36
CA ARG A 108 -16.71 0.79 2.81
C ARG A 108 -15.57 0.41 1.87
N VAL A 109 -14.92 -0.74 2.08
CA VAL A 109 -13.76 -1.15 1.28
C VAL A 109 -14.16 -1.90 0.01
N LEU A 110 -15.14 -2.81 0.06
CA LEU A 110 -15.54 -3.61 -1.11
C LEU A 110 -16.07 -2.77 -2.29
N PRO A 111 -16.81 -1.65 -2.09
CA PRO A 111 -17.16 -0.76 -3.19
C PRO A 111 -15.92 -0.19 -3.89
N LEU A 112 -14.88 0.19 -3.15
CA LEU A 112 -13.62 0.68 -3.72
C LEU A 112 -12.91 -0.42 -4.51
N VAL A 113 -12.85 -1.64 -3.98
CA VAL A 113 -12.28 -2.80 -4.68
C VAL A 113 -12.96 -2.99 -6.05
N LYS A 114 -14.29 -2.89 -6.08
CA LYS A 114 -15.07 -2.98 -7.33
C LYS A 114 -14.82 -1.80 -8.28
N GLU A 115 -14.82 -0.58 -7.75
CA GLU A 115 -14.64 0.65 -8.53
C GLU A 115 -13.28 0.68 -9.25
N TYR A 116 -12.21 0.32 -8.54
CA TYR A 116 -10.85 0.36 -9.05
C TYR A 116 -10.37 -0.95 -9.68
N GLY A 117 -11.23 -1.99 -9.72
CA GLY A 117 -10.87 -3.30 -10.25
C GLY A 117 -9.71 -3.96 -9.50
N ALA A 118 -9.61 -3.72 -8.19
CA ALA A 118 -8.52 -4.20 -7.35
C ALA A 118 -8.72 -5.67 -6.95
N GLY A 119 -7.61 -6.38 -6.71
CA GLY A 119 -7.62 -7.56 -5.85
C GLY A 119 -7.83 -7.16 -4.38
N VAL A 120 -8.18 -8.10 -3.51
CA VAL A 120 -8.32 -7.84 -2.08
C VAL A 120 -7.86 -9.02 -1.25
N VAL A 121 -7.09 -8.74 -0.19
CA VAL A 121 -6.81 -9.70 0.88
C VAL A 121 -7.96 -9.63 1.87
N ALA A 122 -8.62 -10.77 2.13
CA ALA A 122 -9.67 -10.89 3.13
C ALA A 122 -9.14 -11.67 4.33
N LEU A 123 -9.11 -11.04 5.50
CA LEU A 123 -8.76 -11.71 6.74
C LEU A 123 -10.00 -12.43 7.28
N CYS A 124 -9.86 -13.71 7.61
CA CYS A 124 -10.94 -14.54 8.16
C CYS A 124 -11.16 -14.23 9.66
N MET A 125 -11.60 -13.01 9.95
CA MET A 125 -11.80 -12.48 11.29
C MET A 125 -13.02 -11.55 11.36
N ASP A 126 -13.69 -11.58 12.51
CA ASP A 126 -14.87 -10.81 12.90
C ASP A 126 -14.75 -10.32 14.36
N ASP A 127 -15.77 -9.57 14.82
CA ASP A 127 -15.85 -9.00 16.18
C ASP A 127 -16.18 -10.05 17.27
#